data_AF-A0A537FFL5-F1
#
_entry.id   AF-A0A537FFL5-F1
#
_cell.length_a   1.000
_cell.length_b   1.000
_cell.length_c   1.000
_cell.angle_alpha   90.00
_cell.angle_beta   90.00
_cell.angle_gamma   90.00
#
_symmetry.space_group_name_H-M   'P 1'
#
loop_
_entity.id
_entity.type
_entity.pdbx_description
1 polymer ?
#
loop_
_entity_poly.entity_id
_entity_poly.type
_entity_poly.pdbx_seq_one_letter_code
_entity_poly.pdbx_strand_id
1 'polypeptide(L)'
;MPIEKKQLSKKDIEKFDPTPLYVYTAKDALNRVTVLKEANKDAYLIAGRYSGYNNDHRLYNPLTEEESKEVEKLVRIGRKDATISFL
;
A
#
# COMPACT_ATOMS: atom_id res chain seq x y z
N MET A 1 16.19 -10.36 13.40
CA MET A 1 16.08 -10.89 12.01
C MET A 1 15.69 -9.73 11.12
N PRO A 2 16.26 -9.58 9.91
CA PRO A 2 15.82 -8.55 8.98
C PRO A 2 14.36 -8.79 8.58
N ILE A 3 13.55 -7.73 8.55
CA ILE A 3 12.17 -7.80 8.07
C ILE A 3 12.21 -8.09 6.57
N GLU A 4 11.59 -9.18 6.14
CA GLU A 4 11.51 -9.53 4.73
C GLU A 4 10.64 -8.52 3.97
N LYS A 5 11.19 -7.96 2.89
CA LYS A 5 10.50 -6.94 2.09
C LYS A 5 9.51 -7.59 1.15
N LYS A 6 8.29 -7.02 1.10
CA LYS A 6 7.26 -7.38 0.13
C LYS A 6 7.62 -6.81 -1.25
N GLN A 7 7.29 -7.55 -2.30
CA GLN A 7 7.65 -7.20 -3.67
C GLN A 7 6.40 -7.07 -4.53
N LEU A 8 6.35 -6.00 -5.32
CA LEU A 8 5.30 -5.80 -6.34
C LEU A 8 5.97 -5.61 -7.70
N SER A 9 5.63 -6.44 -8.67
CA SER A 9 6.24 -6.37 -9.99
C SER A 9 5.88 -5.05 -10.69
N LYS A 10 6.81 -4.50 -11.49
CA LYS A 10 6.56 -3.29 -12.29
C LYS A 10 5.40 -3.48 -13.27
N LYS A 11 5.21 -4.70 -13.80
CA LYS A 11 4.08 -5.05 -14.66
C LYS A 11 2.74 -5.01 -13.91
N ASP A 12 2.71 -5.47 -12.66
CA ASP A 12 1.49 -5.38 -11.85
C ASP A 12 1.16 -3.94 -11.47
N ILE A 13 2.17 -3.08 -11.29
CA ILE A 13 1.99 -1.65 -10.98
C ILE A 13 1.23 -0.93 -12.10
N GLU A 14 1.38 -1.35 -13.35
CA GLU A 14 0.67 -0.77 -14.51
C GLU A 14 -0.85 -0.95 -14.45
N LYS A 15 -1.35 -1.86 -13.61
CA LYS A 15 -2.80 -2.08 -13.40
C LYS A 15 -3.43 -1.02 -12.49
N PHE A 16 -2.61 -0.25 -11.78
CA PHE A 16 -3.06 0.74 -10.80
C PHE A 16 -3.02 2.15 -11.38
N ASP A 17 -3.80 3.04 -10.78
CA ASP A 17 -3.73 4.47 -11.05
C ASP A 17 -2.29 4.97 -10.84
N PRO A 18 -1.75 5.82 -11.75
CA PRO A 18 -0.34 6.23 -11.72
C PRO A 18 -0.01 7.11 -10.50
N THR A 19 -1.02 7.73 -9.89
CA THR A 19 -0.86 8.53 -8.67
C THR A 19 -1.25 7.69 -7.46
N PRO A 20 -0.28 7.20 -6.66
CA PRO A 20 -0.57 6.46 -5.45
C PRO A 20 -1.22 7.36 -4.39
N LEU A 21 -2.05 6.75 -3.56
CA LEU A 21 -2.55 7.38 -2.34
C LEU A 21 -1.53 7.17 -1.22
N TYR A 22 -1.25 8.23 -0.46
CA TYR A 22 -0.37 8.17 0.69
C TYR A 22 -1.18 8.30 1.98
N VAL A 23 -1.04 7.30 2.85
CA VAL A 23 -1.70 7.26 4.16
C VAL A 23 -0.63 7.37 5.24
N TYR A 24 -0.92 8.12 6.29
CA TYR A 24 -0.03 8.31 7.43
C TYR A 24 -0.66 7.67 8.66
N THR A 25 0.13 6.92 9.42
CA THR A 25 -0.32 6.35 10.69
C THR A 25 0.04 7.29 11.82
N ALA A 26 -0.68 7.19 12.95
CA ALA A 26 -0.48 8.04 14.12
C ALA A 26 0.95 7.96 14.70
N LYS A 27 1.60 6.79 14.55
CA LYS A 27 2.98 6.59 15.02
C LYS A 27 4.03 7.31 14.17
N ASP A 28 3.69 7.72 12.95
CA ASP A 28 4.68 7.88 11.89
C ASP A 28 4.23 8.91 10.85
N ALA A 29 4.01 10.15 11.28
CA ALA A 29 3.45 11.23 10.48
C ALA A 29 4.27 11.60 9.23
N LEU A 30 5.55 11.19 9.16
CA LEU A 30 6.42 11.41 8.00
C LEU A 30 6.67 10.13 7.19
N ASN A 31 6.23 8.97 7.69
CA ASN A 31 6.54 7.68 7.13
C ASN A 31 5.30 7.07 6.43
N ARG A 32 5.07 7.54 5.20
CA ARG A 32 3.87 7.23 4.43
C ARG A 32 3.75 5.76 4.03
N VAL A 33 2.54 5.24 4.16
CA VAL A 33 2.09 3.98 3.59
C VAL A 33 1.60 4.23 2.16
N THR A 34 2.06 3.40 1.22
CA THR A 34 1.63 3.46 -0.18
C THR A 34 0.38 2.61 -0.37
N VAL A 35 -0.67 3.23 -0.89
CA VAL A 35 -1.91 2.56 -1.29
C VAL A 35 -2.13 2.79 -2.78
N LEU A 36 -2.34 1.70 -3.52
CA LEU A 36 -2.53 1.72 -4.96
C LEU A 36 -3.99 1.41 -5.27
N LYS A 37 -4.64 2.24 -6.09
CA LYS A 37 -6.02 2.02 -6.54
C LYS A 37 -6.00 1.34 -7.91
N GLU A 38 -6.71 0.24 -8.10
CA GLU A 38 -6.83 -0.38 -9.42
C GLU A 38 -7.55 0.56 -10.40
N ALA A 39 -7.04 0.67 -11.63
CA ALA A 39 -7.63 1.54 -12.64
C ALA A 39 -9.08 1.13 -12.93
N ASN A 40 -9.99 2.11 -12.93
CA ASN A 40 -11.43 1.93 -13.19
C ASN A 40 -12.17 0.97 -12.23
N LYS A 41 -11.59 0.66 -11.07
CA LYS A 41 -12.24 -0.16 -10.04
C LYS A 41 -12.19 0.54 -8.68
N ASP A 42 -13.17 0.23 -7.83
CA ASP A 42 -13.12 0.61 -6.41
C ASP A 42 -12.40 -0.49 -5.61
N ALA A 43 -11.16 -0.76 -6.00
CA ALA A 43 -10.29 -1.77 -5.40
C ALA A 43 -8.92 -1.16 -5.08
N TYR A 44 -8.40 -1.46 -3.90
CA TYR A 44 -7.17 -0.86 -3.36
C TYR A 44 -6.23 -1.95 -2.84
N LEU A 45 -4.95 -1.77 -3.12
CA LEU A 45 -3.85 -2.56 -2.57
C LEU A 45 -3.05 -1.69 -1.60
N ILE A 46 -3.05 -2.07 -0.33
CA ILE A 46 -2.15 -1.50 0.68
C ILE A 46 -0.80 -2.19 0.51
N ALA A 47 0.14 -1.52 -0.16
CA ALA A 47 1.44 -2.08 -0.51
C ALA A 47 2.44 -2.05 0.66
N GLY A 48 2.22 -1.18 1.65
CA GLY A 48 3.12 -0.96 2.76
C GLY A 48 4.03 0.26 2.55
N ARG A 49 5.17 0.30 3.22
CA ARG A 49 6.07 1.47 3.18
C ARG A 49 7.13 1.30 2.12
N TYR A 50 7.17 2.24 1.18
CA TYR A 50 8.12 2.17 0.08
C TYR A 50 9.56 2.17 0.61
N SER A 51 10.34 1.17 0.20
CA SER A 51 11.72 0.96 0.66
C SER A 51 12.76 0.97 -0.46
N GLY A 52 12.32 1.18 -1.70
CA GLY A 52 13.16 1.18 -2.90
C GLY A 52 12.60 0.29 -4.01
N TYR A 53 13.47 -0.08 -4.95
CA TYR A 53 13.16 -0.98 -6.04
C TYR A 53 14.38 -1.86 -6.34
N ASN A 54 14.14 -3.01 -6.97
CA ASN A 54 15.16 -3.80 -7.64
C ASN A 54 14.81 -3.88 -9.15
N ASN A 55 15.49 -4.76 -9.91
CA ASN A 55 15.34 -4.89 -11.36
C ASN A 55 13.88 -4.74 -11.83
N ASP A 56 13.01 -5.64 -11.39
CA ASP A 56 11.63 -5.72 -11.88
C ASP A 56 10.56 -5.46 -10.81
N HIS A 57 10.95 -5.13 -9.57
CA HIS A 57 10.00 -4.99 -8.46
C HIS A 57 10.18 -3.68 -7.69
N ARG A 58 9.07 -3.12 -7.22
CA ARG A 58 9.07 -2.19 -6.09
C ARG A 58 9.08 -2.97 -4.79
N LEU A 59 9.82 -2.45 -3.82
CA LEU A 59 10.03 -3.10 -2.53
C LEU A 59 9.33 -2.29 -1.43
N TYR A 60 8.59 -2.99 -0.59
CA TYR A 60 7.86 -2.40 0.51
C TYR A 60 8.21 -3.09 1.82
N ASN A 61 8.38 -2.30 2.87
CA ASN A 61 8.40 -2.85 4.22
C ASN A 61 6.95 -3.20 4.59
N PRO A 62 6.69 -4.43 5.07
CA PRO A 62 5.37 -4.82 5.51
C PRO A 62 4.92 -3.95 6.68
N LEU A 63 3.60 -3.83 6.81
CA LEU A 63 2.97 -3.16 7.95
C LEU A 63 2.84 -4.15 9.11
N THR A 64 2.84 -3.65 10.33
CA THR A 64 2.38 -4.47 11.48
C THR A 64 0.87 -4.69 11.39
N GLU A 65 0.34 -5.58 12.24
CA GLU A 65 -1.10 -5.84 12.28
C GLU A 65 -1.89 -4.57 12.69
N GLU A 66 -1.37 -3.81 13.66
CA GLU A 66 -1.98 -2.56 14.11
C GLU A 66 -2.01 -1.52 12.99
N GLU A 67 -0.89 -1.36 12.28
CA GLU A 67 -0.78 -0.42 11.17
C GLU A 67 -1.70 -0.81 10.02
N SER A 68 -1.80 -2.12 9.74
CA SER A 68 -2.69 -2.64 8.70
C SER A 68 -4.15 -2.29 8.99
N LYS A 69 -4.61 -2.49 10.23
CA LYS A 69 -5.97 -2.15 10.68
C LYS A 69 -6.24 -0.64 10.62
N GLU A 70 -5.26 0.16 11.04
CA GLU A 70 -5.37 1.63 11.00
C GLU A 70 -5.48 2.13 9.56
N VAL A 71 -4.58 1.70 8.68
CA VAL A 71 -4.57 2.11 7.27
C VAL A 71 -5.83 1.64 6.55
N GLU A 72 -6.27 0.39 6.78
CA GLU A 72 -7.51 -0.10 6.20
C GLU A 72 -8.70 0.78 6.59
N LYS A 73 -8.83 1.11 7.89
CA LYS A 73 -9.88 1.99 8.38
C LYS A 73 -9.82 3.35 7.66
N LEU A 74 -8.64 3.94 7.53
CA LEU A 74 -8.45 5.23 6.86
C LEU A 74 -8.81 5.17 5.36
N VAL A 75 -8.44 4.10 4.66
CA VAL A 75 -8.80 3.91 3.24
C VAL A 75 -10.31 3.76 3.08
N ARG A 76 -10.98 3.02 3.97
CA ARG A 76 -12.44 2.83 3.96
C ARG A 76 -13.23 4.10 4.28
N ILE A 77 -12.64 5.12 4.90
CA ILE A 77 -13.32 6.41 5.11
C ILE A 77 -13.63 7.02 3.74
N GLY A 78 -14.93 7.11 3.42
CA GLY A 78 -15.43 7.57 2.13
C GLY A 78 -15.50 6.49 1.03
N ARG A 79 -15.17 5.23 1.34
CA ARG A 79 -15.10 4.10 0.39
C ARG A 79 -15.61 2.80 1.02
N LYS A 80 -16.86 2.81 1.48
CA LYS A 80 -17.42 1.74 2.33
C LYS A 80 -17.41 0.37 1.66
N ASP A 81 -17.69 0.34 0.35
CA ASP A 81 -17.83 -0.89 -0.44
C ASP A 81 -16.56 -1.28 -1.20
N ALA A 82 -15.46 -0.55 -0.98
CA ALA A 82 -14.21 -0.81 -1.67
C ALA A 82 -13.61 -2.17 -1.28
N THR A 83 -13.08 -2.87 -2.27
CA THR A 83 -12.27 -4.06 -2.05
C THR A 83 -10.88 -3.64 -1.61
N ILE A 84 -10.41 -4.16 -0.47
CA ILE A 84 -9.07 -3.84 0.06
C ILE A 84 -8.28 -5.13 0.18
N SER A 85 -7.04 -5.09 -0.32
CA SER A 85 -6.08 -6.17 -0.25
C SER A 85 -4.74 -5.65 0.29
N PHE A 86 -3.90 -6.56 0.78
CA PHE A 86 -2.58 -6.27 1.31
C PHE A 86 -1.52 -7.05 0.54
N LEU A 87 -0.34 -6.44 0.36
CA LEU A 87 0.80 -7.06 -0.31
C LEU A 87 1.57 -8.05 0.59
#